data_AF-A0A1B7M0Q4-F1
#
_entry.id   AF-A0A1B7M0Q4-F1
#
_cell.length_a   1.000
_cell.length_b   1.000
_cell.length_c   1.000
_cell.angle_alpha   90.00
_cell.angle_beta   90.00
_cell.angle_gamma   90.00
#
_symmetry.space_group_name_H-M   'P 1'
#
loop_
_entity.id
_entity.type
_entity.pdbx_description
1 polymer ?
#
loop_
_entity_poly.entity_id
_entity_poly.type
_entity_poly.pdbx_seq_one_letter_code
_entity_poly.pdbx_strand_id
1 'polypeptide(L)'
;MAVEPWIAVGQIVSPIIMIILLVTYLGMVIRAWVIQENLPFIRLIFGGLTTLVIMIISFVLQNTYGKPRPCHLEEFGSTCPADTSFAYPSSFTVIAFALAVGLAYAVPWTAYLVFPLAILESVASVLAGEQFPHDVVAGAALGGLGAIGLLYMFIKVQTKMAEQLTARRAQPSTTD
;
A
#
# COMPACT_ATOMS: atom_id res chain seq x y z
N MET A 1 -35.08 -0.53 -0.08
CA MET A 1 -34.70 -0.41 -1.51
C MET A 1 -34.02 0.94 -1.81
N ALA A 2 -33.05 1.40 -1.00
CA ALA A 2 -32.35 2.68 -1.21
C ALA A 2 -30.81 2.58 -1.04
N VAL A 3 -30.27 1.36 -1.01
CA VAL A 3 -28.84 1.07 -0.82
C VAL A 3 -28.11 0.73 -2.13
N GLU A 4 -28.85 0.38 -3.19
CA GLU A 4 -28.27 0.10 -4.50
C GLU A 4 -27.42 1.22 -5.12
N PRO A 5 -27.78 2.53 -5.05
CA PRO A 5 -26.97 3.56 -5.70
C PRO A 5 -25.61 3.75 -5.04
N TRP A 6 -25.49 3.49 -3.73
CA TRP A 6 -24.24 3.67 -2.99
C TRP A 6 -23.24 2.54 -3.27
N ILE A 7 -23.74 1.33 -3.52
CA ILE A 7 -22.91 0.15 -3.83
C ILE A 7 -22.26 0.30 -5.22
N ALA A 8 -23.04 0.73 -6.22
CA ALA A 8 -22.52 0.99 -7.57
C ALA A 8 -21.44 2.09 -7.60
N VAL A 9 -21.58 3.11 -6.74
CA VAL A 9 -20.59 4.18 -6.61
C VAL A 9 -19.26 3.64 -6.05
N GLY A 10 -19.29 2.77 -5.05
CA GLY A 10 -18.06 2.18 -4.48
C GLY A 10 -17.24 1.38 -5.49
N GLN A 11 -17.92 0.54 -6.30
CA GLN A 11 -17.27 -0.29 -7.33
C GLN A 11 -16.57 0.53 -8.43
N ILE A 12 -17.02 1.76 -8.67
CA ILE A 12 -16.43 2.67 -9.66
C ILE A 12 -15.35 3.56 -9.02
N VAL A 13 -15.58 4.02 -7.79
CA VAL A 13 -14.69 4.95 -7.11
C VAL A 13 -13.37 4.30 -6.72
N SER A 14 -13.38 3.07 -6.21
CA SER A 14 -12.16 2.36 -5.79
C SER A 14 -11.11 2.19 -6.92
N PRO A 15 -11.46 1.67 -8.12
CA PRO A 15 -10.49 1.55 -9.22
C PRO A 15 -10.02 2.92 -9.74
N ILE A 16 -10.87 3.95 -9.72
CA ILE A 16 -10.47 5.32 -10.11
C ILE A 16 -9.41 5.85 -9.16
N ILE A 17 -9.62 5.75 -7.84
CA ILE A 17 -8.65 6.20 -6.84
C ILE A 17 -7.33 5.45 -7.02
N MET A 18 -7.40 4.15 -7.29
CA MET A 18 -6.19 3.37 -7.55
C MET A 18 -5.43 3.79 -8.79
N ILE A 19 -6.12 4.03 -9.89
CA ILE A 19 -5.49 4.55 -11.10
C ILE A 19 -4.83 5.90 -10.81
N ILE A 20 -5.49 6.79 -10.06
CA ILE A 20 -4.93 8.08 -9.65
C ILE A 20 -3.65 7.89 -8.83
N LEU A 21 -3.65 6.99 -7.84
CA LEU A 21 -2.48 6.69 -7.01
C LEU A 21 -1.33 6.12 -7.83
N LEU A 22 -1.60 5.16 -8.72
CA LEU A 22 -0.59 4.55 -9.59
C LEU A 22 -0.01 5.56 -10.58
N VAL A 23 -0.85 6.38 -11.22
CA VAL A 23 -0.42 7.44 -12.14
C VAL A 23 0.43 8.47 -11.40
N THR A 24 0.03 8.87 -10.20
CA THR A 24 0.80 9.80 -9.36
C THR A 24 2.15 9.18 -8.99
N TYR A 25 2.18 7.89 -8.64
CA TYR A 25 3.39 7.15 -8.31
C TYR A 25 4.37 7.09 -9.50
N LEU A 26 3.88 6.63 -10.65
CA LEU A 26 4.66 6.54 -11.88
C LEU A 26 5.12 7.92 -12.35
N GLY A 27 4.27 8.94 -12.25
CA GLY A 27 4.62 10.33 -12.56
C GLY A 27 5.79 10.83 -11.72
N MET A 28 5.82 10.51 -10.42
CA MET A 28 6.94 10.86 -9.55
C MET A 28 8.22 10.08 -9.89
N VAL A 29 8.11 8.79 -10.26
CA VAL A 29 9.25 7.97 -10.71
C VAL A 29 9.84 8.54 -12.00
N ILE A 30 9.00 8.81 -12.99
CA ILE A 30 9.42 9.38 -14.28
C ILE A 30 10.02 10.76 -14.07
N ARG A 31 9.40 11.61 -13.24
CA ARG A 31 9.95 12.92 -12.90
C ARG A 31 11.34 12.81 -12.26
N ALA A 32 11.51 11.95 -11.27
CA ALA A 32 12.81 11.74 -10.62
C ALA A 32 13.86 11.21 -11.60
N TRP A 33 13.45 10.35 -12.54
CA TRP A 33 14.32 9.84 -13.61
C TRP A 33 14.73 10.94 -14.61
N VAL A 34 13.78 11.78 -15.05
CA VAL A 34 14.03 12.88 -15.99
C VAL A 34 14.90 13.98 -15.38
N ILE A 35 14.67 14.33 -14.11
CA ILE A 35 15.47 15.35 -13.38
C ILE A 35 16.81 14.76 -12.89
N GLN A 36 17.03 13.44 -13.07
CA GLN A 36 18.22 12.70 -12.62
C GLN A 36 18.49 12.84 -11.11
N GLU A 37 17.43 12.88 -10.30
CA GLU A 37 17.54 12.92 -8.85
C GLU A 37 17.73 11.50 -8.29
N ASN A 38 18.98 11.12 -8.02
CA ASN A 38 19.31 9.76 -7.55
C ASN A 38 18.61 9.37 -6.23
N LEU A 39 18.51 10.30 -5.27
CA LEU A 39 17.94 10.01 -3.94
C LEU A 39 16.43 9.69 -3.98
N PRO A 40 15.54 10.57 -4.48
CA PRO A 40 14.12 10.28 -4.54
C PRO A 40 13.80 9.13 -5.50
N PHE A 41 14.56 8.96 -6.60
CA PHE A 41 14.40 7.80 -7.48
C PHE A 41 14.63 6.48 -6.72
N ILE A 42 15.75 6.36 -5.99
CA ILE A 42 16.04 5.17 -5.17
C ILE A 42 14.93 4.95 -4.12
N ARG A 43 14.50 6.00 -3.42
CA ARG A 43 13.43 5.90 -2.42
C ARG A 43 12.10 5.43 -3.02
N LEU A 44 11.75 5.87 -4.24
CA LEU A 44 10.55 5.42 -4.95
C LEU A 44 10.67 3.96 -5.39
N ILE A 45 11.84 3.49 -5.83
CA ILE A 45 12.00 2.06 -6.15
C ILE A 45 11.78 1.21 -4.89
N PHE A 46 12.37 1.61 -3.76
CA PHE A 46 12.20 0.91 -2.50
C PHE A 46 10.77 1.00 -1.95
N GLY A 47 10.11 2.16 -2.04
CA GLY A 47 8.70 2.31 -1.68
C GLY A 47 7.79 1.38 -2.48
N GLY A 48 8.10 1.18 -3.77
CA GLY A 48 7.35 0.27 -4.65
C GLY A 48 7.59 -1.18 -4.26
N LEU A 49 8.85 -1.54 -4.00
CA LEU A 49 9.21 -2.88 -3.52
C LEU A 49 8.54 -3.20 -2.17
N THR A 50 8.52 -2.24 -1.24
CA THR A 50 7.82 -2.37 0.04
C THR A 50 6.32 -2.60 -0.18
N THR A 51 5.70 -1.88 -1.10
CA THR A 51 4.29 -2.06 -1.46
C THR A 51 4.04 -3.49 -1.97
N LEU A 52 4.92 -4.03 -2.82
CA LEU A 52 4.82 -5.41 -3.31
C LEU A 52 4.96 -6.43 -2.18
N VAL A 53 5.91 -6.23 -1.26
CA VAL A 53 6.10 -7.14 -0.11
C VAL A 53 4.86 -7.13 0.79
N ILE A 54 4.32 -5.95 1.09
CA ILE A 54 3.09 -5.81 1.90
C ILE A 54 1.89 -6.42 1.19
N MET A 55 1.80 -6.27 -0.14
CA MET A 55 0.77 -6.93 -0.94
C MET A 55 0.88 -8.47 -0.85
N ILE A 56 2.08 -9.03 -0.92
CA ILE A 56 2.30 -10.48 -0.76
C ILE A 56 1.92 -10.93 0.66
N ILE A 57 2.30 -10.17 1.69
CA ILE A 57 1.92 -10.47 3.09
C ILE A 57 0.39 -10.47 3.22
N SER A 58 -0.27 -9.46 2.65
CA SER A 58 -1.73 -9.39 2.58
C SER A 58 -2.31 -10.63 1.89
N PHE A 59 -1.74 -11.05 0.75
CA PHE A 59 -2.17 -12.25 0.02
C PHE A 59 -2.08 -13.53 0.87
N VAL A 60 -0.96 -13.71 1.56
CA VAL A 60 -0.73 -14.87 2.46
C VAL A 60 -1.71 -14.86 3.62
N LEU A 61 -1.98 -13.68 4.21
CA LEU A 61 -2.97 -13.54 5.27
C LEU A 61 -4.38 -13.91 4.79
N GLN A 62 -4.75 -13.61 3.54
CA GLN A 62 -6.05 -14.02 2.95
C GLN A 62 -6.18 -15.53 2.96
N ASN A 63 -5.16 -16.19 2.44
CA ASN A 63 -5.16 -17.62 2.25
C ASN A 63 -5.11 -18.38 3.60
N THR A 64 -4.58 -17.75 4.65
CA THR A 64 -4.44 -18.36 5.98
C THR A 64 -5.65 -18.12 6.87
N TYR A 65 -6.28 -16.94 6.78
CA TYR A 65 -7.38 -16.52 7.67
C TYR A 65 -8.75 -16.48 6.97
N GLY A 66 -8.94 -17.22 5.87
CA GLY A 66 -10.14 -17.19 5.02
C GLY A 66 -11.46 -17.26 5.79
N LYS A 67 -11.98 -16.09 6.18
CA LYS A 67 -13.33 -15.92 6.73
C LYS A 67 -14.31 -15.81 5.56
N PRO A 68 -15.49 -16.45 5.64
CA PRO A 68 -16.55 -16.23 4.67
C PRO A 68 -17.00 -14.76 4.69
N ARG A 69 -17.27 -14.20 3.50
CA ARG A 69 -17.67 -12.80 3.32
C ARG A 69 -19.00 -12.51 4.07
N PRO A 70 -19.23 -11.28 4.60
CA PRO A 70 -20.50 -10.88 5.24
C PRO A 70 -21.76 -11.13 4.40
N CYS A 71 -21.64 -11.09 3.08
CA CYS A 71 -22.73 -11.37 2.13
C CYS A 71 -23.22 -12.83 2.14
N HIS A 72 -22.56 -13.74 2.89
CA HIS A 72 -23.05 -15.09 3.16
C HIS A 72 -23.73 -15.24 4.53
N LEU A 73 -23.65 -14.25 5.42
CA LEU A 73 -24.10 -14.35 6.82
C LEU A 73 -25.38 -13.56 7.12
N GLU A 74 -25.68 -12.50 6.35
CA GLU A 74 -26.93 -11.75 6.45
C GLU A 74 -27.58 -11.60 5.07
N GLU A 75 -28.90 -11.73 4.99
CA GLU A 75 -29.74 -11.54 3.80
C GLU A 75 -29.75 -10.07 3.30
N PHE A 76 -28.59 -9.43 3.18
CA PHE A 76 -28.46 -8.21 2.41
C PHE A 76 -28.38 -8.59 0.94
N GLY A 77 -29.53 -8.46 0.28
CA GLY A 77 -29.79 -8.81 -1.12
C GLY A 77 -28.66 -8.45 -2.10
N SER A 78 -27.88 -9.47 -2.42
CA SER A 78 -27.52 -9.95 -3.76
C SER A 78 -27.13 -8.94 -4.85
N THR A 79 -25.81 -8.72 -4.95
CA THR A 79 -25.02 -9.11 -6.14
C THR A 79 -23.66 -9.63 -5.65
N CYS A 80 -23.65 -10.80 -5.01
CA CYS A 80 -22.40 -11.41 -4.57
C CYS A 80 -21.71 -12.05 -5.79
N PRO A 81 -20.49 -11.64 -6.17
CA PRO A 81 -19.69 -12.34 -7.16
C PRO A 81 -19.42 -13.78 -6.67
N ALA A 82 -19.25 -14.72 -7.61
CA ALA A 82 -19.05 -16.14 -7.32
C ALA A 82 -17.92 -16.40 -6.31
N ASP A 83 -18.06 -17.52 -5.57
CA ASP A 83 -17.25 -18.07 -4.47
C ASP A 83 -15.72 -18.16 -4.66
N THR A 84 -15.17 -17.68 -5.76
CA THR A 84 -13.74 -17.73 -6.10
C THR A 84 -12.98 -16.45 -5.74
N SER A 85 -13.64 -15.44 -5.18
CA SER A 85 -13.01 -14.19 -4.75
C SER A 85 -13.14 -14.00 -3.24
N PHE A 86 -12.05 -14.14 -2.49
CA PHE A 86 -12.01 -13.96 -1.03
C PHE A 86 -12.18 -12.47 -0.66
N ALA A 87 -12.91 -12.12 0.42
CA ALA A 87 -13.16 -10.72 0.83
C ALA A 87 -12.03 -10.10 1.65
N TYR A 88 -10.96 -10.84 1.93
CA TYR A 88 -10.12 -10.49 3.06
C TYR A 88 -8.64 -10.66 2.74
N PRO A 89 -7.82 -9.59 2.69
CA PRO A 89 -8.18 -8.17 2.58
C PRO A 89 -8.58 -7.73 1.18
N SER A 90 -9.26 -6.58 1.10
CA SER A 90 -9.18 -5.72 -0.09
C SER A 90 -7.73 -5.38 -0.35
N SER A 91 -7.24 -5.89 -1.48
CA SER A 91 -5.96 -5.50 -2.04
C SER A 91 -5.86 -3.97 -2.17
N PHE A 92 -6.98 -3.27 -2.39
CA PHE A 92 -6.96 -1.84 -2.66
C PHE A 92 -6.62 -0.98 -1.45
N THR A 93 -7.18 -1.23 -0.27
CA THR A 93 -6.83 -0.47 0.94
C THR A 93 -5.38 -0.68 1.36
N VAL A 94 -4.93 -1.94 1.39
CA VAL A 94 -3.55 -2.27 1.76
C VAL A 94 -2.55 -1.64 0.79
N ILE A 95 -2.80 -1.76 -0.52
CA ILE A 95 -1.95 -1.18 -1.55
C ILE A 95 -2.01 0.35 -1.51
N ALA A 96 -3.18 0.96 -1.27
CA ALA A 96 -3.32 2.41 -1.23
C ALA A 96 -2.53 3.03 -0.09
N PHE A 97 -2.61 2.45 1.12
CA PHE A 97 -1.82 2.91 2.26
C PHE A 97 -0.32 2.64 2.08
N ALA A 98 0.06 1.49 1.52
CA ALA A 98 1.47 1.19 1.26
C ALA A 98 2.08 2.12 0.19
N LEU A 99 1.33 2.40 -0.89
CA LEU A 99 1.72 3.39 -1.91
C LEU A 99 1.80 4.80 -1.30
N ALA A 100 0.83 5.20 -0.48
CA ALA A 100 0.82 6.50 0.19
C ALA A 100 2.06 6.69 1.09
N VAL A 101 2.42 5.67 1.87
CA VAL A 101 3.64 5.67 2.69
C VAL A 101 4.90 5.71 1.82
N GLY A 102 4.97 4.89 0.77
CA GLY A 102 6.11 4.88 -0.15
C GLY A 102 6.33 6.23 -0.85
N LEU A 103 5.24 6.88 -1.27
CA LEU A 103 5.28 8.19 -1.92
C LEU A 103 5.64 9.29 -0.93
N ALA A 104 5.06 9.29 0.28
CA ALA A 104 5.39 10.24 1.33
C ALA A 104 6.85 10.10 1.81
N TYR A 105 7.41 8.89 1.82
CA TYR A 105 8.81 8.66 2.14
C TYR A 105 9.76 9.22 1.09
N ALA A 106 9.45 9.05 -0.18
CA ALA A 106 10.28 9.57 -1.26
C ALA A 106 10.11 11.08 -1.46
N VAL A 107 8.87 11.57 -1.39
CA VAL A 107 8.46 12.93 -1.73
C VAL A 107 7.44 13.43 -0.68
N PRO A 108 7.91 14.01 0.45
CA PRO A 108 7.06 14.28 1.63
C PRO A 108 5.84 15.17 1.38
N TRP A 109 5.93 16.12 0.44
CA TRP A 109 4.81 17.03 0.14
C TRP A 109 3.61 16.28 -0.47
N THR A 110 3.82 15.12 -1.08
CA THR A 110 2.73 14.32 -1.67
C THR A 110 1.82 13.70 -0.63
N ALA A 111 2.27 13.60 0.63
CA ALA A 111 1.50 13.06 1.75
C ALA A 111 0.13 13.75 1.90
N TYR A 112 0.08 15.08 1.69
CA TYR A 112 -1.16 15.86 1.77
C TYR A 112 -2.21 15.47 0.73
N LEU A 113 -1.81 14.79 -0.35
CA LEU A 113 -2.69 14.35 -1.42
C LEU A 113 -2.99 12.85 -1.33
N VAL A 114 -1.96 12.01 -1.09
CA VAL A 114 -2.12 10.55 -1.13
C VAL A 114 -2.82 9.97 0.10
N PHE A 115 -2.63 10.53 1.29
CA PHE A 115 -3.32 10.03 2.49
C PHE A 115 -4.83 10.30 2.47
N PRO A 116 -5.31 11.50 2.08
CA PRO A 116 -6.75 11.71 1.88
C PRO A 116 -7.36 10.78 0.83
N LEU A 117 -6.64 10.48 -0.26
CA LEU A 117 -7.11 9.52 -1.27
C LEU A 117 -7.20 8.10 -0.69
N ALA A 118 -6.22 7.66 0.10
CA ALA A 118 -6.25 6.35 0.76
C ALA A 118 -7.40 6.24 1.78
N ILE A 119 -7.66 7.31 2.55
CA ILE A 119 -8.80 7.38 3.46
C ILE A 119 -10.13 7.35 2.68
N LEU A 120 -10.21 8.08 1.57
CA LEU A 120 -11.41 8.10 0.74
C LEU A 120 -11.69 6.72 0.14
N GLU A 121 -10.66 5.99 -0.30
CA GLU A 121 -10.77 4.60 -0.75
C GLU A 121 -11.32 3.71 0.37
N SER A 122 -10.76 3.82 1.58
CA SER A 122 -11.20 3.05 2.73
C SER A 122 -12.66 3.30 3.09
N VAL A 123 -13.09 4.56 3.08
CA VAL A 123 -14.48 4.93 3.33
C VAL A 123 -15.40 4.42 2.21
N ALA A 124 -14.98 4.53 0.95
CA ALA A 124 -15.74 4.02 -0.19
C ALA A 124 -15.94 2.49 -0.10
N SER A 125 -14.91 1.75 0.32
CA SER A 125 -14.96 0.29 0.48
C SER A 125 -15.89 -0.15 1.62
N VAL A 126 -15.99 0.63 2.72
CA VAL A 126 -16.99 0.38 3.78
C VAL A 126 -18.40 0.70 3.29
N LEU A 127 -18.60 1.82 2.61
CA LEU A 127 -19.93 2.24 2.12
C LEU A 127 -20.47 1.32 1.03
N ALA A 128 -19.59 0.68 0.25
CA ALA A 128 -19.94 -0.33 -0.73
C ALA A 128 -20.41 -1.67 -0.10
N GLY A 129 -20.24 -1.84 1.22
CA GLY A 129 -20.51 -3.10 1.90
C GLY A 129 -19.52 -4.22 1.56
N GLU A 130 -18.38 -3.89 0.92
CA GLU A 130 -17.40 -4.87 0.44
C GLU A 130 -16.44 -5.35 1.55
N GLN A 131 -16.29 -4.60 2.64
CA GLN A 131 -15.53 -4.98 3.83
C GLN A 131 -16.24 -4.55 5.11
N PHE A 132 -15.98 -5.29 6.19
CA PHE A 132 -16.32 -4.77 7.51
C PHE A 132 -15.40 -3.58 7.88
N PRO A 133 -15.90 -2.59 8.64
CA PRO A 133 -15.09 -1.48 9.12
C PRO A 133 -13.82 -1.91 9.87
N HIS A 134 -13.87 -3.04 10.58
CA HIS A 134 -12.72 -3.58 11.32
C HIS A 134 -11.62 -4.11 10.38
N ASP A 135 -11.98 -4.59 9.20
CA ASP A 135 -11.06 -5.14 8.20
C ASP A 135 -10.30 -4.03 7.50
N VAL A 136 -10.98 -2.91 7.25
CA VAL A 136 -10.40 -1.69 6.68
C VAL A 136 -9.36 -1.09 7.62
N VAL A 137 -9.65 -1.05 8.94
CA VAL A 137 -8.66 -0.61 9.94
C VAL A 137 -7.46 -1.55 9.98
N ALA A 138 -7.67 -2.87 9.93
CA ALA A 138 -6.59 -3.84 9.87
C ALA A 138 -5.74 -3.71 8.59
N GLY A 139 -6.39 -3.47 7.44
CA GLY A 139 -5.72 -3.23 6.16
C GLY A 139 -4.93 -1.93 6.14
N ALA A 140 -5.48 -0.83 6.68
CA ALA A 140 -4.77 0.44 6.84
C ALA A 140 -3.59 0.32 7.80
N ALA A 141 -3.74 -0.43 8.90
CA ALA A 141 -2.65 -0.70 9.84
C ALA A 141 -1.53 -1.52 9.18
N LEU A 142 -1.88 -2.61 8.47
CA LEU A 142 -0.90 -3.44 7.76
C LEU A 142 -0.19 -2.65 6.64
N GLY A 143 -0.96 -1.95 5.81
CA GLY A 143 -0.46 -1.11 4.72
C GLY A 143 0.42 0.03 5.21
N GLY A 144 -0.06 0.77 6.21
CA GLY A 144 0.63 1.93 6.75
C GLY A 144 1.80 1.55 7.66
N LEU A 145 1.53 0.88 8.78
CA LEU A 145 2.56 0.55 9.77
C LEU A 145 3.54 -0.50 9.24
N GLY A 146 3.07 -1.47 8.45
CA GLY A 146 3.94 -2.46 7.81
C GLY A 146 4.91 -1.82 6.81
N ALA A 147 4.43 -0.90 5.98
CA ALA A 147 5.30 -0.16 5.06
C ALA A 147 6.29 0.74 5.81
N ILE A 148 5.85 1.46 6.85
CA ILE A 148 6.74 2.26 7.71
C ILE A 148 7.81 1.38 8.34
N GLY A 149 7.44 0.22 8.89
CA GLY A 149 8.36 -0.70 9.53
C GLY A 149 9.41 -1.26 8.57
N LEU A 150 9.00 -1.68 7.37
CA LEU A 150 9.90 -2.18 6.31
C LEU A 150 10.86 -1.09 5.83
N LEU A 151 10.36 0.12 5.56
CA LEU A 151 11.20 1.25 5.15
C LEU A 151 12.17 1.66 6.26
N TYR A 152 11.74 1.65 7.52
CA TYR A 152 12.60 1.94 8.66
C TYR A 152 13.73 0.90 8.82
N MET A 153 13.40 -0.39 8.71
CA MET A 153 14.41 -1.45 8.69
C MET A 153 15.40 -1.25 7.55
N PHE A 154 14.92 -0.87 6.38
CA PHE A 154 15.77 -0.62 5.22
C PHE A 154 16.76 0.53 5.46
N ILE A 155 16.32 1.65 6.05
CA ILE A 155 17.19 2.77 6.43
C ILE A 155 18.26 2.33 7.44
N LYS A 156 17.89 1.52 8.43
CA LYS A 156 18.85 0.99 9.42
C LYS A 156 19.89 0.07 8.80
N VAL A 157 19.51 -0.76 7.83
CA VAL A 157 20.45 -1.65 7.13
C VAL A 157 21.42 -0.82 6.28
N GLN A 158 20.91 0.17 5.55
CA GLN A 158 21.72 1.09 4.73
C GLN A 158 22.78 1.83 5.56
N THR A 159 22.37 2.40 6.69
CA THR A 159 23.28 3.15 7.58
C THR A 159 24.36 2.25 8.16
N LYS A 160 24.01 1.05 8.62
CA LYS A 160 25.01 0.05 9.07
C LYS A 160 25.98 -0.36 7.96
N MET A 161 25.49 -0.60 6.75
CA MET A 161 26.36 -0.97 5.63
C MET A 161 27.27 0.18 5.21
N ALA A 162 26.77 1.41 5.21
CA ALA A 162 27.57 2.61 4.93
C ALA A 162 28.67 2.82 5.98
N GLU A 163 28.36 2.61 7.26
CA GLU A 163 29.34 2.63 8.35
C GLU A 163 30.41 1.55 8.16
N GLN A 164 30.02 0.31 7.84
CA GLN A 164 30.95 -0.79 7.60
C GLN A 164 31.85 -0.57 6.39
N LEU A 165 31.32 -0.03 5.29
CA LEU A 165 32.10 0.27 4.10
C LEU A 165 33.09 1.41 4.36
N THR A 166 32.67 2.45 5.08
CA THR A 166 33.56 3.55 5.50
C THR A 166 34.67 3.04 6.42
N ALA A 167 34.33 2.17 7.38
CA ALA A 167 35.31 1.55 8.29
C ALA A 167 36.32 0.66 7.54
N ARG A 168 35.85 -0.17 6.59
CA ARG A 168 36.74 -1.00 5.74
C ARG A 168 37.66 -0.16 4.86
N ARG A 169 37.19 0.98 4.36
CA ARG A 169 37.99 1.91 3.55
C ARG A 169 39.02 2.67 4.38
N ALA A 170 38.73 2.91 5.66
CA ALA A 170 39.61 3.58 6.59
C ALA A 170 40.73 2.67 7.14
N GLN A 171 40.59 1.35 7.03
CA GLN A 171 41.69 0.41 7.28
C GLN A 171 42.59 0.33 6.04
N PRO A 172 43.85 0.82 6.09
CA PRO A 172 44.79 0.64 5.01
C PRO A 172 45.02 -0.86 4.80
N SER A 173 45.14 -1.30 3.54
CA SER A 173 45.53 -2.67 3.23
C SER A 173 46.92 -2.93 3.82
N THR A 174 46.97 -3.58 4.97
CA THR A 174 48.19 -4.21 5.50
C THR A 174 48.45 -5.45 4.66
N THR A 175 49.00 -5.24 3.47
CA THR A 175 49.60 -6.27 2.64
C THR A 175 51.03 -5.83 2.40
N ASP A 176 51.91 -6.27 3.29
CA ASP A 176 53.33 -6.48 3.04
C ASP A 176 53.52 -7.63 2.03
#